data_AF-A0A942BLP3-F1
#
_entry.id   AF-A0A942BLP3-F1
#
_cell.length_a   1.000
_cell.length_b   1.000
_cell.length_c   1.000
_cell.angle_alpha   90.00
_cell.angle_beta   90.00
_cell.angle_gamma   90.00
#
_symmetry.space_group_name_H-M   'P 1'
#
loop_
_entity.id
_entity.type
_entity.pdbx_description
1 polymer ?
#
loop_
_entity_poly.entity_id
_entity_poly.type
_entity_poly.pdbx_seq_one_letter_code
_entity_poly.pdbx_strand_id
1 'polypeptide(L)'
;MARRPKGEGRSVQSVKNSLKFKATPKAGLLSIKIGVKKYSVPVEARMIANGDFLFLSFPASSELYSVANGAIAPLADNADASAAFEALNPKRRRRSRATKQVEIPSELEAALKKIPSGYRLAIGPDGAPRIVKTRVRRAKK
;
A
#
# COMPACT_ATOMS: atom_id res chain seq x y z
N MET A 1 -1.17 8.52 25.61
CA MET A 1 -1.00 8.48 24.13
C MET A 1 -2.35 8.78 23.47
N ALA A 2 -2.55 10.02 23.01
CA ALA A 2 -3.80 10.44 22.37
C ALA A 2 -3.96 9.80 20.99
N ARG A 3 -5.15 9.23 20.72
CA ARG A 3 -5.52 8.72 19.39
C ARG A 3 -5.87 9.91 18.50
N ARG A 4 -5.14 10.09 17.40
CA ARG A 4 -5.46 11.12 16.39
C ARG A 4 -6.87 10.89 15.80
N PRO A 5 -7.66 11.94 15.58
CA PRO A 5 -9.00 11.82 15.01
C PRO A 5 -8.95 11.26 13.58
N LYS A 6 -9.91 10.38 13.26
CA LYS A 6 -10.16 9.88 11.90
C LYS A 6 -10.65 11.06 11.05
N GLY A 7 -9.75 11.73 10.33
CA GLY A 7 -10.13 12.81 9.40
C GLY A 7 -9.04 13.83 9.08
N GLU A 8 -7.98 13.91 9.88
CA GLU A 8 -6.84 14.79 9.54
C GLU A 8 -5.98 14.15 8.46
N GLY A 9 -5.61 14.96 7.46
CA GLY A 9 -4.73 14.60 6.37
C GLY A 9 -3.44 13.93 6.84
N ARG A 10 -2.81 13.16 5.94
CA ARG A 10 -1.58 12.43 6.27
C ARG A 10 -0.46 13.43 6.45
N SER A 11 0.09 13.52 7.66
CA SER A 11 1.28 14.35 7.90
C SER A 11 2.47 13.88 7.08
N VAL A 12 3.35 14.80 6.68
CA VAL A 12 4.58 14.51 5.92
C VAL A 12 5.38 13.36 6.54
N GLN A 13 5.56 13.35 7.86
CA GLN A 13 6.31 12.28 8.53
C GLN A 13 5.68 10.89 8.37
N SER A 14 4.36 10.81 8.36
CA SER A 14 3.63 9.55 8.12
C SER A 14 3.83 9.06 6.68
N VAL A 15 3.84 10.00 5.72
CA VAL A 15 4.08 9.72 4.31
C VAL A 15 5.53 9.27 4.07
N LYS A 16 6.52 9.97 4.63
CA LYS A 16 7.95 9.61 4.58
C LYS A 16 8.17 8.16 5.01
N ASN A 17 7.61 7.77 6.17
CA ASN A 17 7.70 6.40 6.69
C ASN A 17 7.04 5.36 5.78
N SER A 18 5.90 5.69 5.16
CA SER A 18 5.21 4.76 4.26
C SER A 18 5.93 4.57 2.92
N LEU A 19 6.56 5.63 2.40
CA LEU A 19 7.23 5.61 1.10
C LEU A 19 8.64 5.00 1.16
N LYS A 20 9.35 5.09 2.30
CA LYS A 20 10.71 4.52 2.48
C LYS A 20 10.85 3.06 2.04
N PHE A 21 9.85 2.24 2.33
CA PHE A 21 9.84 0.81 1.98
C PHE A 21 9.32 0.51 0.58
N LYS A 22 8.67 1.48 -0.06
CA LYS A 22 8.10 1.36 -1.41
C LYS A 22 9.04 1.94 -2.47
N ALA A 23 9.98 2.78 -2.06
CA ALA A 23 10.94 3.42 -2.93
C ALA A 23 11.99 2.43 -3.42
N THR A 24 12.31 2.49 -4.71
CA THR A 24 13.31 1.61 -5.32
C THR A 24 14.71 2.21 -5.13
N PRO A 25 15.72 1.39 -4.77
CA PRO A 25 17.09 1.85 -4.71
C PRO A 25 17.59 2.19 -6.12
N LYS A 26 18.27 3.33 -6.26
CA LYS A 26 18.86 3.79 -7.51
C LYS A 26 20.28 4.27 -7.24
N ALA A 27 21.25 3.59 -7.85
CA ALA A 27 22.66 3.96 -7.78
C ALA A 27 22.94 5.22 -8.62
N GLY A 28 23.95 5.98 -8.20
CA GLY A 28 24.47 7.13 -8.94
C GLY A 28 23.50 8.32 -9.07
N LEU A 29 22.49 8.40 -8.20
CA LEU A 29 21.49 9.47 -8.22
C LEU A 29 22.08 10.84 -7.88
N LEU A 30 23.00 10.86 -6.91
CA LEU A 30 23.73 12.05 -6.53
C LEU A 30 24.96 12.19 -7.40
N SER A 31 25.18 13.40 -7.90
CA SER A 31 26.40 13.75 -8.61
C SER A 31 26.92 15.07 -8.09
N ILE A 32 28.23 15.13 -7.89
CA ILE A 32 28.92 16.34 -7.46
C ILE A 32 29.78 16.82 -8.62
N LYS A 33 29.77 18.12 -8.88
CA LYS A 33 30.66 18.74 -9.86
C LYS A 33 31.90 19.24 -9.12
N ILE A 34 33.07 18.74 -9.50
CA ILE A 34 34.37 19.19 -8.97
C ILE A 34 35.12 19.82 -10.14
N GLY A 35 35.27 21.14 -10.10
CA GLY A 35 35.72 21.93 -11.25
C GLY A 35 34.74 21.81 -12.41
N VAL A 36 35.19 21.27 -13.55
CA VAL A 36 34.37 21.02 -14.75
C VAL A 36 33.83 19.60 -14.83
N LYS A 37 34.39 18.65 -14.07
CA LYS A 37 34.05 17.23 -14.15
C LYS A 37 32.92 16.88 -13.18
N LYS A 38 31.99 16.05 -13.63
CA LYS A 38 30.87 15.51 -12.83
C LYS A 38 31.23 14.11 -12.34
N TYR A 39 31.16 13.90 -11.04
CA TYR A 39 31.41 12.62 -10.39
C TYR A 39 30.12 12.09 -9.81
N SER A 40 29.85 10.80 -10.01
CA SER A 40 28.72 10.12 -9.39
C SER A 40 29.10 9.68 -7.98
N VAL A 41 28.27 10.00 -7.01
CA VAL A 41 28.52 9.62 -5.61
C VAL A 41 27.97 8.21 -5.38
N PRO A 42 28.75 7.29 -4.80
CA PRO A 42 28.33 5.90 -4.55
C PRO A 42 27.43 5.82 -3.30
N VAL A 43 26.35 6.59 -3.26
CA VAL A 43 25.36 6.56 -2.19
C VAL A 43 24.12 5.81 -2.67
N GLU A 44 23.67 4.84 -1.88
CA GLU A 44 22.39 4.17 -2.10
C GLU A 44 21.24 5.10 -1.70
N ALA A 45 20.63 5.73 -2.71
CA ALA A 45 19.42 6.52 -2.55
C ALA A 45 18.22 5.71 -3.02
N ARG A 46 17.11 5.77 -2.31
CA ARG A 46 15.81 5.28 -2.79
C ARG A 46 14.98 6.46 -3.25
N MET A 47 14.30 6.30 -4.39
CA MET A 47 13.53 7.40 -4.98
C MET A 47 12.17 6.92 -5.48
N ILE A 48 11.16 7.76 -5.33
CA ILE A 48 9.89 7.67 -6.06
C ILE A 48 9.58 9.07 -6.56
N ALA A 49 9.30 9.22 -7.85
CA ALA A 49 8.92 10.51 -8.42
C ALA A 49 7.62 10.35 -9.21
N ASN A 50 6.80 11.39 -9.14
CA ASN A 50 5.68 11.68 -10.02
C ASN A 50 5.85 13.15 -10.45
N GLY A 51 5.27 13.58 -11.58
CA GLY A 51 5.52 14.91 -12.15
C GLY A 51 5.43 16.07 -11.16
N ASP A 52 4.58 15.93 -10.14
CA ASP A 52 4.31 16.95 -9.12
C ASP A 52 5.04 16.73 -7.78
N PHE A 53 5.57 15.52 -7.52
CA PHE A 53 6.13 15.16 -6.22
C PHE A 53 7.35 14.25 -6.33
N LEU A 54 8.31 14.45 -5.44
CA LEU A 54 9.52 13.62 -5.34
C LEU A 54 9.72 13.18 -3.90
N PHE A 55 9.83 11.87 -3.70
CA PHE A 55 10.29 11.29 -2.45
C PHE A 55 11.72 10.77 -2.62
N LEU A 56 12.60 11.21 -1.73
CA LEU A 56 14.01 10.88 -1.73
C LEU A 56 14.39 10.34 -0.34
N SER A 57 14.95 9.14 -0.29
CA SER A 57 15.32 8.49 0.96
C SER A 57 16.77 8.02 0.91
N PHE A 58 17.55 8.55 1.83
CA PHE A 58 18.90 8.11 2.15
C PHE A 58 18.87 7.26 3.43
N PRO A 59 19.96 6.52 3.72
CA PRO A 59 20.07 5.80 5.00
C PRO A 59 19.87 6.70 6.21
N ALA A 60 20.41 7.93 6.17
CA ALA A 60 20.39 8.89 7.28
C ALA A 60 19.18 9.84 7.29
N SER A 61 18.57 10.12 6.14
CA SER A 61 17.49 11.12 6.02
C SER A 61 16.46 10.74 4.96
N SER A 62 15.24 11.25 5.07
CA SER A 62 14.20 11.02 4.07
C SER A 62 13.36 12.27 3.91
N GLU A 63 13.29 12.78 2.69
CA GLU A 63 12.64 14.04 2.38
C GLU A 63 11.57 13.88 1.31
N LEU A 64 10.55 14.72 1.42
CA LEU A 64 9.43 14.79 0.49
C LEU A 64 9.40 16.19 -0.10
N TYR A 65 9.38 16.25 -1.42
CA TYR A 65 9.44 17.50 -2.17
C TYR A 65 8.24 17.65 -3.09
N SER A 66 7.81 18.89 -3.30
CA SER A 66 6.93 19.28 -4.40
C SER A 66 7.78 19.73 -5.58
N VAL A 67 7.30 19.42 -6.78
CA VAL A 67 7.90 19.83 -8.05
C VAL A 67 6.91 20.79 -8.70
N ALA A 68 7.31 22.05 -8.85
CA ALA A 68 6.49 23.08 -9.49
C ALA A 68 7.37 24.07 -10.23
N ASN A 69 6.96 24.48 -11.43
CA ASN A 69 7.65 25.52 -12.22
C ASN A 69 9.14 25.23 -12.45
N GLY A 70 9.52 23.97 -12.61
CA GLY A 70 10.92 23.56 -12.79
C GLY A 70 11.79 23.66 -11.52
N ALA A 71 11.20 23.98 -10.37
CA ALA A 71 11.86 24.01 -9.07
C ALA A 71 11.35 22.88 -8.17
N ILE A 72 12.18 22.52 -7.19
CA ILE A 72 11.90 21.50 -6.19
C ILE A 72 11.93 22.16 -4.82
N ALA A 73 10.86 22.03 -4.03
CA ALA A 73 10.74 22.60 -2.70
C ALA A 73 10.39 21.53 -1.65
N PRO A 74 11.04 21.52 -0.47
CA PRO A 74 10.71 20.56 0.58
C PRO A 74 9.33 20.86 1.19
N LEU A 75 8.54 19.82 1.47
CA LEU A 75 7.29 19.95 2.22
C LEU A 75 7.61 20.08 3.72
N ALA A 76 6.97 21.03 4.40
CA ALA A 76 7.11 21.21 5.85
C ALA A 76 6.55 20.01 6.63
N ASP A 77 7.23 19.58 7.70
CA ASP A 77 6.91 18.32 8.41
C ASP A 77 5.48 18.24 8.98
N ASN A 78 4.87 19.38 9.29
CA ASN A 78 3.51 19.50 9.82
C ASN A 78 2.45 19.76 8.73
N ALA A 79 2.85 19.85 7.45
CA ALA A 79 1.92 20.05 6.36
C ALA A 79 1.10 18.78 6.05
N ASP A 80 -0.06 18.98 5.45
CA ASP A 80 -0.83 17.88 4.87
C ASP A 80 -0.14 17.37 3.60
N ALA A 81 0.21 16.09 3.60
CA ALA A 81 0.88 15.38 2.51
C ALA A 81 -0.01 14.31 1.87
N SER A 82 -1.33 14.41 2.05
CA SER A 82 -2.30 13.47 1.46
C SER A 82 -2.18 13.37 -0.06
N ALA A 83 -2.06 14.51 -0.76
CA ALA A 83 -1.88 14.54 -2.21
C ALA A 83 -0.59 13.84 -2.66
N ALA A 84 0.53 14.14 -2.00
CA ALA A 84 1.81 13.51 -2.27
C ALA A 84 1.77 11.99 -2.00
N PHE A 85 1.07 11.56 -0.95
CA PHE A 85 0.85 10.15 -0.68
C PHE A 85 0.06 9.49 -1.80
N GLU A 86 -1.04 10.08 -2.27
CA GLU A 86 -1.84 9.49 -3.34
C GLU A 86 -1.09 9.41 -4.67
N ALA A 87 -0.29 10.43 -4.99
CA ALA A 87 0.50 10.50 -6.20
C ALA A 87 1.67 9.51 -6.22
N LEU A 88 2.33 9.29 -5.07
CA LEU A 88 3.55 8.48 -4.99
C LEU A 88 3.31 7.05 -4.48
N ASN A 89 2.18 6.80 -3.82
CA ASN A 89 1.90 5.47 -3.29
C ASN A 89 1.44 4.52 -4.41
N PRO A 90 2.23 3.49 -4.77
CA PRO A 90 1.80 2.49 -5.74
C PRO A 90 0.49 1.86 -5.28
N LYS A 91 -0.59 2.06 -6.05
CA LYS A 91 -1.89 1.46 -5.75
C LYS A 91 -1.73 -0.05 -5.74
N ARG A 92 -1.92 -0.67 -4.58
CA ARG A 92 -1.96 -2.13 -4.47
C ARG A 92 -3.19 -2.60 -5.26
N ARG A 93 -2.99 -3.05 -6.50
CA ARG A 93 -4.05 -3.71 -7.27
C ARG A 93 -4.57 -4.85 -6.39
N ARG A 94 -5.76 -4.70 -5.81
CA ARG A 94 -6.49 -5.82 -5.23
C ARG A 94 -6.69 -6.78 -6.40
N ARG A 95 -5.95 -7.89 -6.41
CA ARG A 95 -6.24 -8.99 -7.32
C ARG A 95 -7.64 -9.45 -6.94
N SER A 96 -8.65 -8.96 -7.66
CA SER A 96 -9.94 -9.60 -7.66
C SER A 96 -9.67 -11.02 -8.14
N ARG A 97 -9.95 -12.01 -7.31
CA ARG A 97 -9.88 -13.41 -7.77
C ARG A 97 -10.94 -13.51 -8.86
N ALA A 98 -10.52 -13.70 -10.10
CA ALA A 98 -11.46 -13.96 -11.18
C ALA A 98 -12.28 -15.19 -10.79
N THR A 99 -13.56 -14.98 -10.52
CA THR A 99 -14.51 -16.07 -10.32
C THR A 99 -14.72 -16.73 -11.67
N LYS A 100 -14.08 -17.88 -11.88
CA LYS A 100 -14.42 -18.75 -13.00
C LYS A 100 -15.84 -19.26 -12.76
N GLN A 101 -16.74 -19.03 -13.72
CA GLN A 101 -18.04 -19.70 -13.74
C GLN A 101 -17.77 -21.18 -14.02
N VAL A 102 -18.12 -22.03 -13.07
CA VAL A 102 -18.08 -23.49 -13.20
C VAL A 102 -19.52 -23.94 -13.29
N GLU A 103 -19.83 -24.78 -14.27
CA GLU A 103 -21.15 -25.41 -14.38
C GLU A 103 -21.33 -26.36 -13.20
N ILE A 104 -22.29 -26.05 -12.33
CA ILE A 104 -22.61 -26.87 -11.16
C ILE A 104 -23.76 -27.80 -11.57
N PRO A 105 -23.62 -29.13 -11.45
CA PRO A 105 -24.71 -30.07 -11.65
C PRO A 105 -25.95 -29.69 -10.82
N SER A 106 -27.14 -29.79 -11.40
CA SER A 106 -28.42 -29.38 -10.80
C SER A 106 -28.72 -30.06 -9.46
N GLU A 107 -28.28 -31.30 -9.29
CA GLU A 107 -28.40 -32.07 -8.05
C GLU A 107 -27.62 -31.44 -6.88
N LEU A 108 -26.41 -30.93 -7.15
CA LEU A 108 -25.59 -30.26 -6.15
C LEU A 108 -26.18 -28.90 -5.78
N GLU A 109 -26.78 -28.18 -6.73
CA GLU A 109 -27.43 -26.92 -6.45
C GLU A 109 -28.65 -27.11 -5.52
N ALA A 110 -29.46 -28.14 -5.79
CA ALA A 110 -30.59 -28.50 -4.93
C ALA A 110 -30.14 -28.92 -3.52
N ALA A 111 -29.02 -29.63 -3.39
CA ALA A 111 -28.45 -30.02 -2.10
C ALA A 111 -27.88 -28.82 -1.32
N LEU A 112 -27.18 -27.91 -2.00
CA LEU A 112 -26.60 -26.72 -1.39
C LEU A 112 -27.66 -25.71 -0.91
N LYS A 113 -28.80 -25.61 -1.61
CA LYS A 113 -29.94 -24.76 -1.19
C LYS A 113 -30.59 -25.20 0.13
N LYS A 114 -30.43 -26.47 0.53
CA LYS A 114 -30.94 -26.99 1.81
C LYS A 114 -30.10 -26.54 3.01
N ILE A 115 -28.92 -25.96 2.80
CA ILE A 115 -28.06 -25.50 3.88
C ILE A 115 -28.64 -24.20 4.47
N PRO A 116 -28.94 -24.13 5.78
CA PRO A 116 -29.46 -22.92 6.40
C PRO A 116 -28.48 -21.76 6.30
N SER A 117 -29.00 -20.53 6.20
CA SER A 117 -28.18 -19.32 6.16
C SER A 117 -27.32 -19.19 7.42
N GLY A 118 -26.07 -18.76 7.25
CA GLY A 118 -25.11 -18.65 8.37
C GLY A 118 -24.45 -19.98 8.77
N TYR A 119 -24.65 -21.05 8.02
CA TYR A 119 -23.92 -22.32 8.16
C TYR A 119 -23.12 -22.65 6.90
N ARG A 120 -22.13 -23.54 7.03
CA ARG A 120 -21.28 -24.03 5.93
C ARG A 120 -20.99 -25.52 6.09
N LEU A 121 -20.74 -26.21 4.99
CA LEU A 121 -20.21 -27.57 5.03
C LEU A 121 -18.75 -27.56 5.44
N ALA A 122 -18.39 -28.43 6.37
CA ALA A 122 -17.01 -28.69 6.77
C ALA A 122 -16.80 -30.19 6.96
N ILE A 123 -15.56 -30.64 6.80
CA ILE A 123 -15.18 -32.03 7.06
C ILE A 123 -14.93 -32.15 8.58
N GLY A 124 -15.54 -33.16 9.20
CA GLY A 124 -15.34 -33.51 10.61
C GLY A 124 -13.99 -34.20 10.86
N PRO A 125 -13.63 -34.42 12.13
CA PRO A 125 -12.43 -35.19 12.48
C PRO A 125 -12.48 -36.63 11.95
N ASP A 126 -13.68 -37.19 11.79
CA ASP A 126 -13.90 -38.56 11.29
C ASP A 126 -13.96 -38.63 9.74
N GLY A 127 -13.61 -37.54 9.04
CA GLY A 127 -13.70 -37.46 7.58
C GLY A 127 -15.12 -37.29 7.02
N ALA A 128 -16.15 -37.43 7.86
CA ALA A 128 -17.55 -37.24 7.46
C ALA A 128 -17.93 -35.75 7.28
N PRO A 129 -18.79 -35.41 6.30
CA PRO A 129 -19.28 -34.05 6.12
C PRO A 129 -20.26 -33.66 7.23
N ARG A 130 -20.07 -32.45 7.81
CA ARG A 130 -20.96 -31.88 8.83
C ARG A 130 -21.27 -30.41 8.55
N ILE A 131 -22.42 -29.95 9.04
CA ILE A 131 -22.83 -28.55 8.95
C ILE A 131 -22.25 -27.79 10.16
N VAL A 132 -21.53 -26.70 9.90
CA VAL A 132 -20.87 -25.88 10.94
C VAL A 132 -21.31 -24.42 10.83
N LYS A 133 -21.61 -23.80 11.97
CA LYS A 133 -21.99 -22.39 12.04
C LYS A 133 -20.85 -21.48 11.57
N THR A 134 -21.14 -20.57 10.65
CA THR A 134 -20.20 -19.57 10.17
C THR A 134 -19.99 -18.52 11.25
N ARG A 135 -18.74 -18.34 11.69
CA ARG A 135 -18.39 -17.37 12.72
C ARG A 135 -18.49 -15.95 12.15
N VAL A 136 -19.42 -15.15 12.66
CA VAL A 136 -19.51 -13.72 12.36
C VAL A 136 -18.41 -12.99 13.15
N ARG A 137 -17.48 -12.36 12.44
CA ARG A 137 -16.49 -11.48 13.09
C ARG A 137 -17.15 -10.12 13.30
N ARG A 138 -17.19 -9.62 14.54
CA ARG A 138 -17.64 -8.24 14.82
C ARG A 138 -16.77 -7.27 14.02
N ALA A 139 -17.42 -6.41 13.24
CA ALA A 139 -16.73 -5.32 12.57
C ALA A 139 -16.11 -4.40 13.65
N LYS A 140 -14.85 -4.02 13.45
CA LYS A 140 -14.14 -3.10 14.35
C LYS A 140 -14.77 -1.72 14.18
N LYS A 141 -15.51 -1.26 15.19
CA LYS A 141 -16.07 0.10 15.26
C LYS A 141 -14.93 1.13 15.31
#